data_AF-A0AA87ZBP3-F1
#
_entry.id   AF-A0AA87ZBP3-F1
#
_cell.length_a   1.000
_cell.length_b   1.000
_cell.length_c   1.000
_cell.angle_alpha   90.00
_cell.angle_beta   90.00
_cell.angle_gamma   90.00
#
_symmetry.space_group_name_H-M   'P 1'
#
loop_
_entity.id
_entity.type
_entity.pdbx_description
1 polymer ?
#
loop_
_entity_poly.entity_id
_entity_poly.type
_entity_poly.pdbx_seq_one_letter_code
_entity_poly.pdbx_strand_id
1 'polypeptide(L)'
;MFLCFMFMSKKVKMGVKAENGTLTKIVPPLEQQLSEEIDLKVKKYLRGEGANLEILQDKKLKGQLSVREELYGRSAKQAAKTEKWLMPSEGGYLEAEGIEKTWRIRQEDIAREVDISSSRNQFDITLPNLGPYTMDFTSSGRYMTFGGKKGHLAIVDMKNMNLVKEFQVRETVRDVVFLHNELFFAAAQKKYPYIYNRDGTELHCLKEHGAVSRLQFLKNHFLLASLNKSGQLHYQDVTMGEMVGNYKTGVGRTDVMKVNPFNGVVALGHSGGTVSMWKPTSSAPLLKILCHRGPVSALAFHPNGHLMATAGKEKKIKLWDLRKLDSELQNLPGHANTLDFSQKGLLARGTGSSVQVLGDFSGAQNYSRYMNHSMVKGYQIGKVLFRPYEDVLAIGHSMGWSSILIPGSGEPNFDSWVANPFETSKQRSEKEVRSLLDKLPPETIMLDPTKIGTLRPAKKKEKPTKQEREDEMEAAIESAKDMDFKRKTKGRNKPSKKVKKRQELVAKAKRPFLGQNTKEEELLARKKQKTSEEVELPVSLQRFAKKKAAT
;
A
#
# COMPACT_ATOMS: atom_id res chain seq x y z
N MET A 1 -13.03 -70.69 4.57
CA MET A 1 -13.45 -70.51 5.98
C MET A 1 -12.97 -69.14 6.41
N PHE A 2 -13.82 -68.37 7.11
CA PHE A 2 -13.73 -66.94 7.51
C PHE A 2 -14.43 -65.89 6.62
N LEU A 3 -15.74 -65.85 6.86
CA LEU A 3 -16.68 -64.72 6.95
C LEU A 3 -16.61 -63.57 5.93
N CYS A 4 -17.52 -63.68 4.97
CA CYS A 4 -18.14 -62.58 4.24
C CYS A 4 -19.01 -61.75 5.22
N PHE A 5 -18.55 -60.56 5.63
CA PHE A 5 -19.39 -59.64 6.41
C PHE A 5 -20.36 -58.91 5.49
N MET A 6 -21.61 -59.36 5.56
CA MET A 6 -22.78 -58.82 4.89
C MET A 6 -23.09 -57.42 5.45
N PHE A 7 -22.72 -56.35 4.75
CA PHE A 7 -23.18 -55.00 5.10
C PHE A 7 -24.65 -54.86 4.69
N MET A 8 -25.56 -54.94 5.66
CA MET A 8 -26.98 -54.67 5.48
C MET A 8 -27.18 -53.23 5.00
N SER A 9 -27.57 -53.07 3.74
CA SER A 9 -28.16 -51.84 3.21
C SER A 9 -29.52 -51.58 3.87
N LYS A 10 -29.54 -50.81 4.98
CA LYS A 10 -30.77 -50.17 5.46
C LYS A 10 -31.22 -49.12 4.43
N LYS A 11 -32.18 -49.48 3.59
CA LYS A 11 -32.99 -48.51 2.84
C LYS A 11 -33.71 -47.59 3.83
N VAL A 12 -33.17 -46.41 4.07
CA VAL A 12 -33.89 -45.33 4.75
C VAL A 12 -34.98 -44.84 3.79
N LYS A 13 -36.24 -45.13 4.11
CA LYS A 13 -37.39 -44.53 3.42
C LYS A 13 -37.37 -43.03 3.71
N MET A 14 -37.04 -42.24 2.69
CA MET A 14 -37.11 -40.78 2.69
C MET A 14 -38.59 -40.38 2.72
N GLY A 15 -39.08 -39.99 3.91
CA GLY A 15 -40.37 -39.34 4.07
C GLY A 15 -40.25 -37.86 3.73
N VAL A 16 -40.86 -37.44 2.62
CA VAL A 16 -41.03 -36.03 2.28
C VAL A 16 -42.24 -35.52 3.07
N LYS A 17 -42.00 -34.64 4.06
CA LYS A 17 -43.03 -33.72 4.54
C LYS A 17 -42.78 -32.37 3.88
N ALA A 18 -43.67 -32.02 2.96
CA ALA A 18 -43.74 -30.70 2.38
C ALA A 18 -44.52 -29.78 3.31
N GLU A 19 -43.89 -28.74 3.82
CA GLU A 19 -44.55 -27.51 4.25
C GLU A 19 -43.54 -26.36 4.14
N ASN A 20 -43.89 -25.38 3.30
CA ASN A 20 -43.24 -24.07 3.09
C ASN A 20 -41.88 -24.02 2.36
N GLY A 21 -41.95 -24.07 1.02
CA GLY A 21 -41.46 -22.97 0.16
C GLY A 21 -39.96 -22.64 0.10
N THR A 22 -39.06 -23.38 0.73
CA THR A 22 -37.62 -23.37 0.39
C THR A 22 -37.05 -24.77 0.57
N LEU A 23 -36.67 -25.41 -0.54
CA LEU A 23 -36.00 -26.72 -0.53
C LEU A 23 -34.60 -26.56 0.06
N THR A 24 -34.48 -26.58 1.39
CA THR A 24 -33.19 -26.80 2.05
C THR A 24 -32.84 -28.27 1.88
N LYS A 25 -31.99 -28.56 0.88
CA LYS A 25 -31.37 -29.89 0.79
C LYS A 25 -30.66 -30.14 2.12
N ILE A 26 -31.07 -31.17 2.85
CA ILE A 26 -30.34 -31.65 4.03
C ILE A 26 -29.07 -32.32 3.49
N VAL A 27 -28.04 -31.50 3.28
CA VAL A 27 -26.70 -31.90 2.85
C VAL A 27 -26.01 -32.59 4.05
N PRO A 28 -25.29 -33.71 3.87
CA PRO A 28 -24.51 -34.35 4.93
C PRO A 28 -23.58 -33.36 5.66
N PRO A 29 -23.31 -33.52 6.97
CA PRO A 29 -22.50 -32.55 7.74
C PRO A 29 -21.11 -32.26 7.14
N LEU A 30 -20.49 -33.26 6.51
CA LEU A 30 -19.19 -33.13 5.87
C LEU A 30 -19.24 -32.27 4.59
N GLU A 31 -20.31 -32.40 3.80
CA GLU A 31 -20.53 -31.59 2.60
C GLU A 31 -20.91 -30.14 2.95
N GLN A 32 -21.59 -29.93 4.09
CA GLN A 32 -21.89 -28.60 4.61
C GLN A 32 -20.60 -27.87 5.03
N GLN A 33 -19.73 -28.51 5.82
CA GLN A 33 -18.41 -27.95 6.17
C GLN A 33 -17.58 -27.63 4.93
N LEU A 34 -17.58 -28.54 3.94
CA LEU A 34 -16.87 -28.32 2.69
C LEU A 34 -17.38 -27.10 1.93
N SER A 35 -18.70 -26.86 1.96
CA SER A 35 -19.35 -25.72 1.31
C SER A 35 -19.08 -24.39 2.01
N GLU A 36 -19.10 -24.36 3.35
CA GLU A 36 -18.80 -23.15 4.14
C GLU A 36 -17.36 -22.66 3.92
N GLU A 37 -16.39 -23.58 3.89
CA GLU A 37 -15.00 -23.24 3.57
C GLU A 37 -14.84 -22.69 2.15
N ILE A 38 -15.55 -23.26 1.18
CA ILE A 38 -15.52 -22.77 -0.20
C ILE A 38 -16.13 -21.37 -0.26
N ASP A 39 -17.21 -21.10 0.46
CA ASP A 39 -17.84 -19.78 0.51
C ASP A 39 -16.94 -18.72 1.16
N LEU A 40 -16.16 -19.09 2.19
CA LEU A 40 -15.12 -18.22 2.74
C LEU A 40 -14.03 -17.91 1.71
N LYS A 41 -13.56 -18.91 0.96
CA LYS A 41 -12.60 -18.70 -0.13
C LYS A 41 -13.19 -17.89 -1.28
N VAL A 42 -14.47 -18.05 -1.60
CA VAL A 42 -15.16 -17.23 -2.62
C VAL A 42 -15.11 -15.75 -2.24
N LYS A 43 -15.33 -15.40 -0.96
CA LYS A 43 -15.22 -14.01 -0.49
C LYS A 43 -13.84 -13.39 -0.74
N LYS A 44 -12.76 -14.19 -0.67
CA LYS A 44 -11.39 -13.74 -0.99
C LYS A 44 -11.23 -13.35 -2.47
N TYR A 45 -11.89 -14.07 -3.38
CA TYR A 45 -11.81 -13.83 -4.82
C TYR A 45 -12.85 -12.84 -5.35
N LEU A 46 -13.87 -12.50 -4.56
CA LEU A 46 -14.81 -11.45 -4.90
C LEU A 46 -14.13 -10.08 -4.80
N ARG A 47 -13.95 -9.42 -5.96
CA ARG A 47 -13.31 -8.11 -6.07
C ARG A 47 -14.35 -6.99 -6.02
N GLY A 48 -14.82 -6.68 -4.81
CA GLY A 48 -15.76 -5.58 -4.55
C GLY A 48 -17.20 -6.04 -4.34
N GLU A 49 -18.10 -5.07 -4.17
CA GLU A 49 -19.52 -5.29 -3.96
C GLU A 49 -20.26 -5.51 -5.30
N GLY A 50 -21.30 -6.34 -5.29
CA GLY A 50 -22.17 -6.57 -6.45
C GLY A 50 -22.98 -5.32 -6.81
N ALA A 51 -23.50 -5.25 -8.05
CA ALA A 51 -24.37 -4.18 -8.45
C ALA A 51 -25.78 -4.39 -7.89
N ASN A 52 -26.40 -3.31 -7.42
CA ASN A 52 -27.78 -3.37 -6.91
C ASN A 52 -28.78 -3.41 -8.08
N LEU A 53 -29.14 -4.62 -8.52
CA LEU A 53 -30.08 -4.86 -9.63
C LEU A 53 -31.52 -4.38 -9.37
N GLU A 54 -31.87 -4.11 -8.11
CA GLU A 54 -33.21 -3.65 -7.70
C GLU A 54 -33.44 -2.16 -8.01
N ILE A 55 -32.38 -1.36 -7.97
CA ILE A 55 -32.44 0.10 -8.17
C ILE A 55 -32.55 0.45 -9.67
N LEU A 56 -32.16 -0.47 -10.55
CA LEU A 56 -32.07 -0.26 -11.99
C LEU A 56 -33.44 -0.37 -12.68
N GLN A 57 -33.88 0.74 -13.28
CA GLN A 57 -35.12 0.80 -14.06
C GLN A 57 -34.96 0.23 -15.49
N ASP A 58 -33.76 0.31 -16.08
CA ASP A 58 -33.52 -0.19 -17.44
C ASP A 58 -33.39 -1.73 -17.46
N LYS A 59 -34.34 -2.39 -18.14
CA LYS A 59 -34.41 -3.84 -18.28
C LYS A 59 -33.21 -4.43 -19.02
N LYS A 60 -32.68 -3.75 -20.05
CA LYS A 60 -31.57 -4.26 -20.84
C LYS A 60 -30.27 -4.24 -20.04
N LEU A 61 -29.99 -3.12 -19.38
CA LEU A 61 -28.84 -2.97 -18.50
C LEU A 61 -28.92 -3.95 -17.32
N LYS A 62 -30.10 -4.12 -16.72
CA LYS A 62 -30.33 -5.10 -15.66
C LYS A 62 -30.01 -6.53 -16.12
N GLY A 63 -30.48 -6.93 -17.31
CA GLY A 63 -30.14 -8.22 -17.90
C GLY A 63 -28.63 -8.40 -18.10
N GLN A 64 -27.95 -7.41 -18.68
CA GLN A 64 -26.49 -7.48 -18.91
C GLN A 64 -25.69 -7.55 -17.61
N LEU A 65 -26.06 -6.77 -16.59
CA LEU A 65 -25.40 -6.78 -15.29
C LEU A 65 -25.60 -8.12 -14.57
N SER A 66 -26.80 -8.70 -14.63
CA SER A 66 -27.07 -10.01 -14.02
C SER A 66 -26.17 -11.11 -14.60
N VAL A 67 -26.01 -11.16 -15.94
CA VAL A 67 -25.11 -12.11 -16.61
C VAL A 67 -23.66 -11.89 -16.17
N ARG A 68 -23.25 -10.62 -16.03
CA ARG A 68 -21.89 -10.28 -15.62
C ARG A 68 -21.62 -10.68 -14.17
N GLU A 69 -22.58 -10.50 -13.27
CA GLU A 69 -22.50 -10.94 -11.88
C GLU A 69 -22.46 -12.46 -11.75
N GLU A 70 -23.25 -13.18 -12.55
CA GLU A 70 -23.15 -14.63 -12.62
C GLU A 70 -21.76 -15.09 -13.08
N LEU A 71 -21.18 -14.45 -14.10
CA LEU A 71 -19.83 -14.76 -14.57
C LEU A 71 -18.79 -14.48 -13.49
N TYR A 72 -18.89 -13.38 -12.77
CA TYR A 72 -18.02 -13.09 -11.63
C TYR A 72 -18.17 -14.14 -10.52
N GLY A 73 -19.40 -14.53 -10.19
CA GLY A 73 -19.67 -15.58 -9.22
C GLY A 73 -19.10 -16.93 -9.64
N ARG A 74 -19.26 -17.32 -10.91
CA ARG A 74 -18.66 -18.55 -11.47
C ARG A 74 -17.13 -18.50 -11.44
N SER A 75 -16.54 -17.38 -11.85
CA SER A 75 -15.09 -17.18 -11.82
C SER A 75 -14.53 -17.24 -10.39
N ALA A 76 -15.19 -16.61 -9.42
CA ALA A 76 -14.77 -16.64 -8.03
C ALA A 76 -14.89 -18.05 -7.43
N LYS A 77 -15.96 -18.78 -7.73
CA LYS A 77 -16.13 -20.18 -7.34
C LYS A 77 -15.07 -21.09 -7.95
N GLN A 78 -14.72 -20.88 -9.22
CA GLN A 78 -13.67 -21.65 -9.88
C GLN A 78 -12.31 -21.38 -9.25
N ALA A 79 -11.97 -20.11 -9.00
CA ALA A 79 -10.72 -19.73 -8.32
C ALA A 79 -10.63 -20.31 -6.88
N ALA A 80 -11.73 -20.27 -6.13
CA ALA A 80 -11.81 -20.88 -4.80
C ALA A 80 -11.63 -22.40 -4.84
N LYS A 81 -12.20 -23.09 -5.84
CA LYS A 81 -12.00 -24.53 -6.05
C LYS A 81 -10.56 -24.84 -6.42
N THR A 82 -9.93 -24.05 -7.28
CA THR A 82 -8.51 -24.24 -7.63
C THR A 82 -7.60 -24.08 -6.42
N GLU A 83 -7.82 -23.05 -5.58
CA GLU A 83 -7.05 -22.86 -4.35
C GLU A 83 -7.27 -24.00 -3.34
N LYS A 84 -8.45 -24.62 -3.31
CA LYS A 84 -8.74 -25.71 -2.39
C LYS A 84 -8.17 -27.05 -2.85
N TRP A 85 -8.19 -27.34 -4.15
CA TRP A 85 -7.91 -28.69 -4.65
C TRP A 85 -6.61 -28.84 -5.44
N LEU A 86 -6.12 -27.76 -6.06
CA LEU A 86 -4.96 -27.83 -6.96
C LEU A 86 -3.65 -27.32 -6.33
N MET A 87 -3.71 -26.80 -5.09
CA MET A 87 -2.52 -26.28 -4.42
C MET A 87 -1.65 -27.46 -3.95
N PRO A 88 -0.40 -27.56 -4.41
CA PRO A 88 0.42 -28.75 -4.21
C PRO A 88 0.99 -28.85 -2.80
N SER A 89 1.25 -27.72 -2.14
CA SER A 89 1.95 -27.67 -0.87
C SER A 89 1.13 -26.99 0.22
N GLU A 90 1.20 -27.53 1.42
CA GLU A 90 0.62 -26.90 2.61
C GLU A 90 1.62 -25.95 3.26
N GLY A 91 1.11 -25.01 4.04
CA GLY A 91 1.96 -24.05 4.73
C GLY A 91 2.58 -24.67 5.97
N GLY A 92 3.87 -24.42 6.20
CA GLY A 92 4.47 -24.68 7.52
C GLY A 92 3.74 -23.92 8.62
N TYR A 93 3.78 -24.48 9.82
CA TYR A 93 3.28 -23.89 11.05
C TYR A 93 4.10 -24.41 12.24
N LEU A 94 4.03 -23.70 13.35
CA LEU A 94 4.60 -24.13 14.63
C LEU A 94 3.50 -23.97 15.67
N GLU A 95 3.01 -25.10 16.16
CA GLU A 95 2.03 -25.17 17.22
C GLU A 95 2.68 -25.82 18.44
N ALA A 96 2.37 -25.31 19.62
CA ALA A 96 2.90 -25.88 20.85
C ALA A 96 1.95 -26.96 21.36
N GLU A 97 2.51 -28.13 21.69
CA GLU A 97 1.74 -29.22 22.30
C GLU A 97 1.68 -29.03 23.83
N GLY A 98 0.46 -29.12 24.39
CA GLY A 98 0.24 -29.08 25.84
C GLY A 98 0.50 -27.73 26.50
N ILE A 99 1.50 -27.69 27.41
CA ILE A 99 1.79 -26.53 28.28
C ILE A 99 2.92 -25.66 27.69
N GLU A 100 3.60 -26.15 26.66
CA GLU A 100 4.71 -25.43 26.05
C GLU A 100 4.22 -24.18 25.31
N LYS A 101 5.11 -23.20 25.19
CA LYS A 101 4.83 -21.94 24.51
C LYS A 101 5.74 -21.86 23.30
N THR A 102 5.16 -21.55 22.14
CA THR A 102 5.87 -21.45 20.85
C THR A 102 7.14 -20.61 20.93
N TRP A 103 7.12 -19.50 21.69
CA TRP A 103 8.27 -18.61 21.82
C TRP A 103 9.41 -19.10 22.73
N ARG A 104 9.31 -20.28 23.33
CA ARG A 104 10.39 -20.92 24.10
C ARG A 104 11.22 -21.91 23.27
N ILE A 105 10.72 -22.30 22.10
CA ILE A 105 11.35 -23.28 21.21
C ILE A 105 12.64 -22.69 20.65
N ARG A 106 13.74 -23.47 20.69
CA ARG A 106 15.04 -23.03 20.19
C ARG A 106 15.22 -23.43 18.73
N GLN A 107 16.10 -22.71 18.04
CA GLN A 107 16.45 -23.02 16.66
C GLN A 107 17.10 -24.40 16.49
N GLU A 108 17.84 -24.88 17.50
CA GLU A 108 18.44 -26.22 17.50
C GLU A 108 17.40 -27.35 17.56
N ASP A 109 16.23 -27.10 18.17
CA ASP A 109 15.14 -28.07 18.23
C ASP A 109 14.44 -28.14 16.86
N ILE A 110 14.14 -26.98 16.28
CA ILE A 110 13.54 -26.87 14.94
C ILE A 110 14.44 -27.52 13.90
N ALA A 111 15.75 -27.25 13.92
CA ALA A 111 16.71 -27.81 12.97
C ALA A 111 16.76 -29.34 12.96
N ARG A 112 16.41 -29.98 14.09
CA ARG A 112 16.37 -31.44 14.26
C ARG A 112 15.07 -32.06 13.77
N GLU A 113 13.97 -31.31 13.82
CA GLU A 113 12.64 -31.78 13.42
C GLU A 113 12.37 -31.56 11.93
N VAL A 114 12.94 -30.51 11.34
CA VAL A 114 12.77 -30.21 9.91
C VAL A 114 13.62 -31.14 9.03
N ASP A 115 13.22 -31.21 7.75
CA ASP A 115 13.97 -31.93 6.72
C ASP A 115 15.38 -31.35 6.51
N ILE A 116 16.28 -32.18 5.99
CA ILE A 116 17.70 -31.82 5.81
C ILE A 116 17.87 -30.60 4.87
N SER A 117 17.02 -30.45 3.85
CA SER A 117 17.06 -29.27 2.96
C SER A 117 16.73 -27.99 3.69
N SER A 118 15.67 -27.97 4.50
CA SER A 118 15.32 -26.81 5.31
C SER A 118 16.36 -26.55 6.41
N SER A 119 16.85 -27.60 7.08
CA SER A 119 17.88 -27.51 8.11
C SER A 119 19.18 -26.86 7.58
N ARG A 120 19.57 -27.15 6.33
CA ARG A 120 20.72 -26.51 5.66
C ARG A 120 20.56 -25.00 5.47
N ASN A 121 19.34 -24.48 5.43
CA ASN A 121 19.10 -23.04 5.32
C ASN A 121 19.33 -22.31 6.65
N GLN A 122 19.52 -23.04 7.75
CA GLN A 122 19.94 -22.48 9.03
C GLN A 122 21.47 -22.46 9.12
N PHE A 123 22.05 -21.26 9.14
CA PHE A 123 23.48 -21.09 9.29
C PHE A 123 23.81 -19.66 9.74
N ASP A 124 25.01 -19.48 10.28
CA ASP A 124 25.54 -18.18 10.67
C ASP A 124 26.87 -17.94 9.96
N ILE A 125 26.98 -16.82 9.25
CA ILE A 125 28.20 -16.40 8.56
C ILE A 125 28.82 -15.23 9.32
N THR A 126 29.93 -15.50 9.99
CA THR A 126 30.67 -14.49 10.76
C THR A 126 31.77 -13.83 9.93
N LEU A 127 31.57 -12.55 9.63
CA LEU A 127 32.49 -11.63 8.94
C LEU A 127 32.84 -10.45 9.88
N PRO A 128 33.87 -10.58 10.74
CA PRO A 128 34.10 -9.64 11.84
C PRO A 128 34.57 -8.24 11.39
N ASN A 129 35.30 -8.15 10.28
CA ASN A 129 36.07 -6.96 9.97
C ASN A 129 35.30 -5.88 9.21
N LEU A 130 34.20 -6.22 8.54
CA LEU A 130 33.63 -5.40 7.46
C LEU A 130 32.36 -4.61 7.86
N GLY A 131 32.03 -4.64 9.15
CA GLY A 131 30.99 -3.81 9.78
C GLY A 131 29.59 -4.41 9.67
N PRO A 132 28.54 -3.66 10.06
CA PRO A 132 27.17 -4.17 9.96
C PRO A 132 26.76 -4.37 8.52
N TYR A 133 26.11 -5.51 8.29
CA TYR A 133 25.64 -5.94 6.99
C TYR A 133 24.18 -5.52 6.77
N THR A 134 23.94 -4.91 5.62
CA THR A 134 22.61 -4.76 5.03
C THR A 134 22.43 -5.80 3.94
N MET A 135 21.19 -6.14 3.64
CA MET A 135 20.84 -7.23 2.72
C MET A 135 19.55 -6.93 1.98
N ASP A 136 19.36 -7.59 0.85
CA ASP A 136 18.11 -7.58 0.09
C ASP A 136 17.94 -8.90 -0.67
N PHE A 137 16.70 -9.34 -0.82
CA PHE A 137 16.35 -10.53 -1.59
C PHE A 137 15.70 -10.14 -2.92
N THR A 138 15.97 -10.95 -3.93
CA THR A 138 15.18 -10.95 -5.17
C THR A 138 13.72 -11.32 -4.90
N SER A 139 12.79 -10.91 -5.77
CA SER A 139 11.37 -11.26 -5.61
C SER A 139 11.10 -12.77 -5.65
N SER A 140 12.02 -13.57 -6.19
CA SER A 140 11.96 -15.03 -6.19
C SER A 140 12.56 -15.66 -4.94
N GLY A 141 13.29 -14.90 -4.11
CA GLY A 141 14.02 -15.42 -2.96
C GLY A 141 15.20 -16.32 -3.30
N ARG A 142 15.58 -16.44 -4.59
CA ARG A 142 16.71 -17.29 -5.01
C ARG A 142 18.05 -16.63 -4.71
N TYR A 143 18.18 -15.35 -5.04
CA TYR A 143 19.42 -14.61 -4.86
C TYR A 143 19.29 -13.58 -3.73
N MET A 144 20.38 -13.43 -3.00
CA MET A 144 20.56 -12.44 -1.95
C MET A 144 21.75 -11.54 -2.29
N THR A 145 21.59 -10.24 -2.09
CA THR A 145 22.71 -9.30 -2.03
C THR A 145 22.95 -8.91 -0.59
N PHE A 146 24.21 -8.71 -0.25
CA PHE A 146 24.57 -8.10 1.04
C PHE A 146 25.72 -7.11 0.90
N GLY A 147 25.68 -6.11 1.77
CA GLY A 147 26.63 -5.02 1.81
C GLY A 147 27.11 -4.72 3.21
N GLY A 148 28.41 -4.86 3.44
CA GLY A 148 29.07 -4.43 4.67
C GLY A 148 29.33 -2.92 4.64
N LYS A 149 29.16 -2.26 5.79
CA LYS A 149 29.36 -0.80 5.91
C LYS A 149 30.75 -0.32 5.47
N LYS A 150 31.79 -1.17 5.50
CA LYS A 150 33.15 -0.83 5.04
C LYS A 150 33.39 -1.04 3.53
N GLY A 151 32.36 -1.44 2.78
CA GLY A 151 32.42 -1.53 1.30
C GLY A 151 32.51 -2.94 0.75
N HIS A 152 32.20 -3.95 1.57
CA HIS A 152 32.08 -5.34 1.11
C HIS A 152 30.75 -5.52 0.40
N LEU A 153 30.75 -5.98 -0.84
CA LEU A 153 29.53 -6.27 -1.59
C LEU A 153 29.61 -7.70 -2.14
N ALA A 154 28.52 -8.44 -2.01
CA ALA A 154 28.43 -9.78 -2.57
C ALA A 154 27.01 -10.17 -2.96
N ILE A 155 26.93 -11.09 -3.91
CA ILE A 155 25.71 -11.75 -4.37
C ILE A 155 25.88 -13.25 -4.14
N VAL A 156 24.89 -13.88 -3.51
CA VAL A 156 24.89 -15.33 -3.25
C VAL A 156 23.58 -15.94 -3.75
N ASP A 157 23.70 -17.10 -4.39
CA ASP A 157 22.57 -17.98 -4.69
C ASP A 157 22.24 -18.80 -3.45
N MET A 158 21.09 -18.50 -2.83
CA MET A 158 20.65 -19.09 -1.57
C MET A 158 20.15 -20.53 -1.72
N LYS A 159 19.78 -20.96 -2.93
CA LYS A 159 19.37 -22.36 -3.15
C LYS A 159 20.56 -23.30 -3.11
N ASN A 160 21.64 -22.90 -3.79
CA ASN A 160 22.84 -23.70 -3.93
C ASN A 160 23.92 -23.35 -2.90
N MET A 161 23.72 -22.27 -2.14
CA MET A 161 24.73 -21.69 -1.25
C MET A 161 26.04 -21.33 -1.97
N ASN A 162 25.92 -20.94 -3.24
CA ASN A 162 27.05 -20.58 -4.08
C ASN A 162 27.23 -19.07 -4.13
N LEU A 163 28.45 -18.61 -3.87
CA LEU A 163 28.83 -17.22 -4.09
C LEU A 163 28.87 -16.92 -5.59
N VAL A 164 28.01 -16.01 -6.05
CA VAL A 164 27.99 -15.58 -7.45
C VAL A 164 29.14 -14.61 -7.70
N LYS A 165 29.24 -13.59 -6.84
CA LYS A 165 30.29 -12.59 -6.92
C LYS A 165 30.53 -11.94 -5.56
N GLU A 166 31.79 -11.65 -5.28
CA GLU A 166 32.25 -10.82 -4.17
C GLU A 166 33.24 -9.79 -4.69
N PHE A 167 33.14 -8.56 -4.20
CA PHE A 167 34.13 -7.52 -4.43
C PHE A 167 34.09 -6.44 -3.34
N GLN A 168 35.16 -5.65 -3.27
CA GLN A 168 35.33 -4.60 -2.26
C GLN A 168 35.41 -3.22 -2.92
N VAL A 169 34.46 -2.35 -2.61
CA VAL A 169 34.39 -0.96 -3.10
C VAL A 169 35.32 -0.03 -2.32
N ARG A 170 35.73 -0.40 -1.10
CA ARG A 170 36.54 0.40 -0.16
C ARG A 170 35.92 1.75 0.23
N GLU A 171 34.63 1.94 -0.05
CA GLU A 171 33.84 3.07 0.41
C GLU A 171 32.76 2.63 1.41
N THR A 172 32.15 3.60 2.10
CA THR A 172 31.03 3.30 3.00
C THR A 172 29.77 2.96 2.22
N VAL A 173 29.26 1.74 2.35
CA VAL A 173 27.95 1.33 1.82
C VAL A 173 26.89 1.50 2.90
N ARG A 174 25.74 2.06 2.52
CA ARG A 174 24.61 2.34 3.45
C ARG A 174 23.44 1.41 3.26
N ASP A 175 23.13 1.07 2.02
CA ASP A 175 22.02 0.19 1.66
C ASP A 175 22.32 -0.46 0.30
N VAL A 176 21.74 -1.63 0.09
CA VAL A 176 21.85 -2.42 -1.13
C VAL A 176 20.46 -2.92 -1.48
N VAL A 177 20.09 -2.85 -2.75
CA VAL A 177 18.77 -3.23 -3.25
C VAL A 177 18.90 -3.86 -4.62
N PHE A 178 18.18 -4.96 -4.86
CA PHE A 178 18.01 -5.51 -6.20
C PHE A 178 17.06 -4.65 -7.05
N LEU A 179 17.29 -4.64 -8.36
CA LEU A 179 16.36 -4.04 -9.31
C LEU A 179 15.29 -5.07 -9.69
N HIS A 180 14.98 -5.22 -10.98
CA HIS A 180 13.95 -6.17 -11.45
C HIS A 180 14.45 -7.62 -11.44
N ASN A 181 15.74 -7.83 -11.69
CA ASN A 181 16.38 -9.13 -11.77
C ASN A 181 17.59 -9.21 -10.83
N GLU A 182 18.15 -10.41 -10.69
CA GLU A 182 19.43 -10.64 -10.01
C GLU A 182 20.63 -10.08 -10.77
N LEU A 183 20.44 -9.76 -12.05
CA LEU A 183 21.47 -9.21 -12.93
C LEU A 183 21.92 -7.83 -12.49
N PHE A 184 21.03 -7.05 -11.88
CA PHE A 184 21.31 -5.67 -11.53
C PHE A 184 20.96 -5.38 -10.09
N PHE A 185 21.87 -4.72 -9.41
CA PHE A 185 21.63 -4.26 -8.05
C PHE A 185 22.22 -2.86 -7.88
N ALA A 186 21.59 -2.07 -7.01
CA ALA A 186 22.01 -0.73 -6.67
C ALA A 186 22.63 -0.72 -5.27
N ALA A 187 23.77 -0.06 -5.12
CA ALA A 187 24.44 0.14 -3.83
C ALA A 187 24.56 1.63 -3.53
N ALA A 188 24.09 2.05 -2.36
CA ALA A 188 24.24 3.41 -1.87
C ALA A 188 25.61 3.59 -1.21
N GLN A 189 26.56 4.18 -1.94
CA GLN A 189 27.91 4.43 -1.45
C GLN A 189 28.03 5.75 -0.65
N LYS A 190 29.26 6.26 -0.48
CA LYS A 190 29.53 7.45 0.33
C LYS A 190 28.87 8.68 -0.29
N LYS A 191 29.10 8.94 -1.58
CA LYS A 191 28.63 10.16 -2.25
C LYS A 191 27.41 9.94 -3.14
N TYR A 192 27.35 8.85 -3.90
CA TYR A 192 26.31 8.58 -4.88
C TYR A 192 25.85 7.13 -4.79
N PRO A 193 24.64 6.80 -5.25
CA PRO A 193 24.28 5.42 -5.53
C PRO A 193 24.85 4.98 -6.89
N TYR A 194 25.30 3.73 -6.92
CA TYR A 194 25.87 3.08 -8.10
C TYR A 194 25.03 1.87 -8.45
N ILE A 195 24.87 1.61 -9.74
CA ILE A 195 24.22 0.40 -10.27
C ILE A 195 25.31 -0.52 -10.79
N TYR A 196 25.26 -1.77 -10.35
CA TYR A 196 26.20 -2.83 -10.69
C TYR A 196 25.51 -3.93 -11.49
N ASN A 197 26.28 -4.56 -12.36
CA ASN A 197 25.91 -5.83 -12.97
C ASN A 197 26.24 -7.01 -12.03
N ARG A 198 25.72 -8.20 -12.33
CA ARG A 198 25.99 -9.46 -11.62
C ARG A 198 27.48 -9.77 -11.51
N ASP A 199 28.26 -9.41 -12.52
CA ASP A 199 29.71 -9.64 -12.57
C ASP A 199 30.51 -8.67 -11.67
N GLY A 200 29.84 -7.65 -11.12
CA GLY A 200 30.44 -6.60 -10.30
C GLY A 200 30.95 -5.40 -11.10
N THR A 201 30.66 -5.32 -12.40
CA THR A 201 30.99 -4.15 -13.22
C THR A 201 30.06 -2.99 -12.91
N GLU A 202 30.61 -1.79 -12.73
CA GLU A 202 29.83 -0.58 -12.50
C GLU A 202 29.19 -0.14 -13.82
N LEU A 203 27.86 -0.02 -13.85
CA LEU A 203 27.11 0.43 -15.03
C LEU A 203 26.86 1.93 -14.98
N HIS A 204 26.32 2.41 -13.86
CA HIS A 204 25.91 3.81 -13.70
C HIS A 204 26.28 4.38 -12.34
N CYS A 205 26.70 5.64 -12.35
CA CYS A 205 26.89 6.48 -11.16
C CYS A 205 25.84 7.60 -11.18
N LEU A 206 24.92 7.58 -10.23
CA LEU A 206 23.79 8.51 -10.18
C LEU A 206 24.15 9.79 -9.41
N LYS A 207 24.77 10.75 -10.11
CA LYS A 207 25.29 11.98 -9.48
C LYS A 207 24.18 12.89 -8.93
N GLU A 208 23.05 12.95 -9.64
CA GLU A 208 21.92 13.82 -9.27
C GLU A 208 21.28 13.43 -7.95
N HIS A 209 21.35 12.14 -7.62
CA HIS A 209 20.80 11.62 -6.39
C HIS A 209 21.58 12.09 -5.17
N GLY A 210 22.87 12.42 -5.29
CA GLY A 210 23.69 12.81 -4.14
C GLY A 210 23.82 11.70 -3.08
N ALA A 211 24.06 12.11 -1.82
CA ALA A 211 24.38 11.19 -0.73
C ALA A 211 23.14 10.48 -0.17
N VAL A 212 22.77 9.38 -0.83
CA VAL A 212 21.62 8.55 -0.47
C VAL A 212 21.87 7.78 0.82
N SER A 213 20.86 7.74 1.70
CA SER A 213 20.80 6.96 2.94
C SER A 213 20.13 5.61 2.76
N ARG A 214 19.02 5.55 2.00
CA ARG A 214 18.22 4.34 1.75
C ARG A 214 17.78 4.24 0.30
N LEU A 215 17.68 3.01 -0.19
CA LEU A 215 17.20 2.68 -1.53
C LEU A 215 16.00 1.74 -1.42
N GLN A 216 15.08 1.82 -2.38
CA GLN A 216 13.98 0.87 -2.56
C GLN A 216 13.61 0.82 -4.04
N PHE A 217 13.30 -0.37 -4.54
CA PHE A 217 12.91 -0.56 -5.94
C PHE A 217 11.41 -0.87 -6.06
N LEU A 218 10.73 -0.19 -6.99
CA LEU A 218 9.33 -0.39 -7.32
C LEU A 218 9.24 -1.30 -8.55
N LYS A 219 9.14 -2.60 -8.30
CA LYS A 219 9.19 -3.64 -9.35
C LYS A 219 8.20 -3.45 -10.51
N ASN A 220 6.95 -3.09 -10.23
CA ASN A 220 5.91 -2.97 -11.28
C ASN A 220 6.07 -1.71 -12.15
N HIS A 221 6.77 -0.69 -11.65
CA HIS A 221 6.95 0.60 -12.33
C HIS A 221 8.37 0.80 -12.85
N PHE A 222 9.30 -0.08 -12.49
CA PHE A 222 10.74 0.05 -12.75
C PHE A 222 11.35 1.35 -12.21
N LEU A 223 10.87 1.81 -11.05
CA LEU A 223 11.38 3.03 -10.42
C LEU A 223 12.33 2.69 -9.27
N LEU A 224 13.49 3.31 -9.27
CA LEU A 224 14.39 3.36 -8.12
C LEU A 224 14.03 4.58 -7.27
N ALA A 225 13.45 4.32 -6.10
CA ALA A 225 13.23 5.34 -5.09
C ALA A 225 14.48 5.45 -4.21
N SER A 226 15.00 6.66 -4.07
CA SER A 226 16.18 6.92 -3.27
C SER A 226 15.98 8.12 -2.35
N LEU A 227 16.48 8.00 -1.13
CA LEU A 227 16.30 8.99 -0.09
C LEU A 227 17.64 9.56 0.33
N ASN A 228 17.79 10.87 0.21
CA ASN A 228 18.99 11.58 0.60
C ASN A 228 19.09 11.88 2.09
N LYS A 229 20.33 12.05 2.57
CA LYS A 229 20.59 12.62 3.90
C LYS A 229 19.96 14.01 4.12
N SER A 230 19.80 14.79 3.05
CA SER A 230 19.14 16.11 3.07
C SER A 230 17.61 16.03 3.16
N GLY A 231 17.01 14.83 3.10
CA GLY A 231 15.56 14.65 3.09
C GLY A 231 14.91 14.90 1.72
N GLN A 232 15.68 14.77 0.63
CA GLN A 232 15.15 14.73 -0.73
C GLN A 232 14.86 13.29 -1.16
N LEU A 233 13.69 13.08 -1.75
CA LEU A 233 13.24 11.83 -2.33
C LEU A 233 13.35 11.94 -3.85
N HIS A 234 14.13 11.05 -4.45
CA HIS A 234 14.31 10.98 -5.89
C HIS A 234 13.69 9.69 -6.42
N TYR A 235 12.95 9.81 -7.52
CA TYR A 235 12.43 8.70 -8.30
C TYR A 235 13.12 8.69 -9.65
N GLN A 236 13.83 7.61 -9.96
CA GLN A 236 14.47 7.43 -11.24
C GLN A 236 13.87 6.22 -11.95
N ASP A 237 13.57 6.38 -13.23
CA ASP A 237 13.22 5.26 -14.09
C ASP A 237 14.48 4.50 -14.48
N VAL A 238 14.55 3.22 -14.12
CA VAL A 238 15.72 2.38 -14.39
C VAL A 238 15.78 1.97 -15.86
N THR A 239 14.65 1.94 -16.56
CA THR A 239 14.60 1.51 -17.96
C THR A 239 15.07 2.61 -18.91
N MET A 240 14.55 3.83 -18.71
CA MET A 240 14.88 4.98 -19.56
C MET A 240 16.05 5.80 -19.01
N GLY A 241 16.38 5.65 -17.71
CA GLY A 241 17.40 6.42 -17.03
C GLY A 241 16.94 7.82 -16.58
N GLU A 242 15.71 8.21 -16.89
CA GLU A 242 15.19 9.56 -16.62
C GLU A 242 14.77 9.76 -15.16
N MET A 243 14.94 10.99 -14.68
CA MET A 243 14.45 11.41 -13.37
C MET A 243 12.97 11.78 -13.45
N VAL A 244 12.12 10.96 -12.84
CA VAL A 244 10.67 11.18 -12.81
C VAL A 244 10.28 12.26 -11.80
N GLY A 245 10.92 12.29 -10.64
CA GLY A 245 10.56 13.24 -9.59
C GLY A 245 11.66 13.48 -8.57
N ASN A 246 11.79 14.74 -8.15
CA ASN A 246 12.67 15.18 -7.06
C ASN A 246 11.85 15.99 -6.06
N TYR A 247 11.63 15.42 -4.87
CA TYR A 247 10.76 16.00 -3.87
C TYR A 247 11.49 16.25 -2.55
N LYS A 248 11.37 17.47 -2.04
CA LYS A 248 11.85 17.84 -0.71
C LYS A 248 10.79 17.50 0.32
N THR A 249 11.12 16.65 1.29
CA THR A 249 10.17 16.27 2.34
C THR A 249 9.85 17.39 3.32
N GLY A 250 10.82 18.28 3.58
CA GLY A 250 10.65 19.44 4.47
C GLY A 250 10.64 19.14 5.97
N VAL A 251 10.87 17.87 6.37
CA VAL A 251 10.80 17.42 7.77
C VAL A 251 12.18 16.95 8.28
N GLY A 252 13.25 17.29 7.55
CA GLY A 252 14.63 17.01 7.92
C GLY A 252 15.13 15.63 7.47
N ARG A 253 16.18 15.14 8.14
CA ARG A 253 16.84 13.87 7.79
C ARG A 253 15.95 12.68 8.13
N THR A 254 15.87 11.74 7.19
CA THR A 254 15.11 10.50 7.30
C THR A 254 16.01 9.32 6.98
N ASP A 255 15.98 8.30 7.83
CA ASP A 255 16.79 7.09 7.67
C ASP A 255 15.92 5.84 7.43
N VAL A 256 14.58 5.98 7.36
CA VAL A 256 13.63 4.87 7.20
C VAL A 256 12.79 5.07 5.93
N MET A 257 12.82 4.08 5.04
CA MET A 257 12.05 4.05 3.80
C MET A 257 11.62 2.62 3.48
N LYS A 258 10.35 2.43 3.11
CA LYS A 258 9.82 1.19 2.55
C LYS A 258 8.74 1.50 1.50
N VAL A 259 8.63 0.62 0.51
CA VAL A 259 7.58 0.66 -0.51
C VAL A 259 6.43 -0.24 -0.05
N ASN A 260 5.20 0.20 -0.25
CA ASN A 260 4.04 -0.69 -0.12
C ASN A 260 3.93 -1.54 -1.40
N PRO A 261 4.05 -2.88 -1.29
CA PRO A 261 4.09 -3.77 -2.46
C PRO A 261 2.78 -3.80 -3.25
N PHE A 262 1.64 -3.44 -2.64
CA PHE A 262 0.34 -3.47 -3.29
C PHE A 262 0.10 -2.25 -4.19
N ASN A 263 0.48 -1.06 -3.73
CA ASN A 263 0.10 0.20 -4.39
C ASN A 263 1.30 1.00 -4.93
N GLY A 264 2.54 0.59 -4.65
CA GLY A 264 3.75 1.26 -5.11
C GLY A 264 4.06 2.58 -4.39
N VAL A 265 3.30 2.94 -3.35
CA VAL A 265 3.52 4.18 -2.59
C VAL A 265 4.74 4.03 -1.67
N VAL A 266 5.61 5.04 -1.64
CA VAL A 266 6.80 5.06 -0.79
C VAL A 266 6.46 5.72 0.54
N ALA A 267 6.69 5.03 1.66
CA ALA A 267 6.58 5.62 2.98
C ALA A 267 7.95 5.96 3.57
N LEU A 268 8.01 7.14 4.19
CA LEU A 268 9.17 7.67 4.86
C LEU A 268 8.87 7.88 6.34
N GLY A 269 9.76 7.41 7.20
CA GLY A 269 9.71 7.64 8.65
C GLY A 269 10.55 8.85 9.04
N HIS A 270 9.92 9.83 9.69
CA HIS A 270 10.57 11.08 10.12
C HIS A 270 11.08 11.05 11.55
N SER A 271 11.98 11.98 11.84
CA SER A 271 12.53 12.18 13.19
C SER A 271 11.49 12.71 14.18
N GLY A 272 10.46 13.41 13.70
CA GLY A 272 9.33 13.90 14.50
C GLY A 272 8.23 12.87 14.76
N GLY A 273 8.45 11.59 14.43
CA GLY A 273 7.46 10.52 14.66
C GLY A 273 6.33 10.44 13.64
N THR A 274 6.33 11.36 12.68
CA THR A 274 5.42 11.34 11.52
C THR A 274 5.90 10.35 10.47
N VAL A 275 4.97 9.61 9.88
CA VAL A 275 5.19 8.83 8.66
C VAL A 275 4.51 9.57 7.51
N SER A 276 5.25 9.81 6.43
CA SER A 276 4.69 10.45 5.22
C SER A 276 4.72 9.47 4.04
N MET A 277 3.65 9.45 3.26
CA MET A 277 3.53 8.63 2.07
C MET A 277 3.61 9.48 0.80
N TRP A 278 4.38 9.02 -0.18
CA TRP A 278 4.75 9.77 -1.38
C TRP A 278 4.41 9.01 -2.64
N LYS A 279 4.00 9.75 -3.67
CA LYS A 279 3.87 9.27 -5.04
C LYS A 279 4.81 10.08 -5.96
N PRO A 280 5.28 9.52 -7.08
CA PRO A 280 6.24 10.17 -7.96
C PRO A 280 5.68 11.36 -8.74
N THR A 281 4.35 11.57 -8.78
CA THR A 281 3.71 12.70 -9.49
C THR A 281 3.47 13.92 -8.59
N SER A 282 3.44 13.75 -7.27
CA SER A 282 3.02 14.83 -6.34
C SER A 282 4.17 15.36 -5.52
N SER A 283 4.32 16.68 -5.54
CA SER A 283 5.25 17.42 -4.67
C SER A 283 4.80 17.46 -3.19
N ALA A 284 3.51 17.24 -2.94
CA ALA A 284 3.00 17.05 -1.59
C ALA A 284 2.87 15.54 -1.28
N PRO A 285 3.13 15.12 -0.03
CA PRO A 285 2.85 13.75 0.37
C PRO A 285 1.34 13.48 0.30
N LEU A 286 0.98 12.28 -0.13
CA LEU A 286 -0.41 11.80 -0.18
C LEU A 286 -1.03 11.76 1.20
N LEU A 287 -0.22 11.40 2.20
CA LEU A 287 -0.67 11.19 3.56
C LEU A 287 0.45 11.51 4.54
N LYS A 288 0.08 12.09 5.69
CA LYS A 288 0.96 12.25 6.85
C LYS A 288 0.25 11.70 8.09
N ILE A 289 0.82 10.66 8.70
CA ILE A 289 0.29 10.03 9.92
C ILE A 289 1.24 10.32 11.07
N LEU A 290 0.75 10.92 12.16
CA LEU A 290 1.52 11.04 13.39
C LEU A 290 1.48 9.71 14.14
N CYS A 291 2.54 8.90 14.02
CA CYS A 291 2.55 7.56 14.59
C CYS A 291 3.07 7.57 16.03
N HIS A 292 4.17 8.27 16.26
CA HIS A 292 4.90 8.31 17.52
C HIS A 292 5.19 9.78 17.91
N ARG A 293 5.51 10.06 19.17
CA ARG A 293 5.99 11.38 19.63
C ARG A 293 7.50 11.55 19.37
N GLY A 294 8.24 10.45 19.36
CA GLY A 294 9.66 10.38 19.03
C GLY A 294 9.93 9.87 17.61
N PRO A 295 11.22 9.81 17.19
CA PRO A 295 11.60 9.41 15.83
C PRO A 295 11.18 7.98 15.51
N VAL A 296 10.71 7.79 14.28
CA VAL A 296 10.40 6.47 13.72
C VAL A 296 11.71 5.72 13.47
N SER A 297 11.87 4.56 14.11
CA SER A 297 13.06 3.71 13.97
C SER A 297 12.93 2.70 12.84
N ALA A 298 11.73 2.16 12.61
CA ALA A 298 11.47 1.18 11.57
C ALA A 298 10.04 1.25 11.06
N LEU A 299 9.84 0.80 9.82
CA LEU A 299 8.55 0.73 9.13
C LEU A 299 8.53 -0.54 8.29
N ALA A 300 7.37 -1.21 8.24
CA ALA A 300 7.13 -2.34 7.36
C ALA A 300 5.68 -2.34 6.87
N PHE A 301 5.47 -2.82 5.64
CA PHE A 301 4.14 -3.01 5.06
C PHE A 301 3.81 -4.48 4.95
N HIS A 302 2.56 -4.82 5.28
CA HIS A 302 2.04 -6.14 5.01
C HIS A 302 1.91 -6.35 3.48
N PRO A 303 2.14 -7.57 2.96
CA PRO A 303 2.01 -7.89 1.53
C PRO A 303 0.66 -7.51 0.93
N ASN A 304 -0.44 -7.73 1.66
CA ASN A 304 -1.79 -7.28 1.29
C ASN A 304 -1.91 -5.74 1.12
N GLY A 305 -0.96 -4.95 1.61
CA GLY A 305 -0.87 -3.51 1.39
C GLY A 305 -1.81 -2.63 2.20
N HIS A 306 -2.62 -3.22 3.09
CA HIS A 306 -3.56 -2.48 3.93
C HIS A 306 -3.07 -2.28 5.36
N LEU A 307 -2.15 -3.13 5.84
CA LEU A 307 -1.61 -3.04 7.18
C LEU A 307 -0.17 -2.48 7.14
N MET A 308 0.13 -1.57 8.06
CA MET A 308 1.46 -0.98 8.23
C MET A 308 1.91 -1.10 9.69
N ALA A 309 3.12 -1.59 9.91
CA ALA A 309 3.77 -1.60 11.21
C ALA A 309 4.78 -0.47 11.32
N THR A 310 4.77 0.24 12.44
CA THR A 310 5.68 1.34 12.73
C THR A 310 6.30 1.16 14.10
N ALA A 311 7.61 1.37 14.23
CA ALA A 311 8.30 1.39 15.51
C ALA A 311 8.87 2.78 15.79
N GLY A 312 8.79 3.20 17.05
CA GLY A 312 9.37 4.44 17.52
C GLY A 312 10.45 4.23 18.58
N LYS A 313 11.27 5.26 18.81
CA LYS A 313 12.23 5.27 19.94
C LYS A 313 11.56 5.24 21.32
N GLU A 314 10.26 5.51 21.41
CA GLU A 314 9.44 5.34 22.62
C GLU A 314 9.25 3.88 23.07
N LYS A 315 9.88 2.92 22.38
CA LYS A 315 9.76 1.48 22.68
C LYS A 315 8.31 1.01 22.55
N LYS A 316 7.62 1.53 21.53
CA LYS A 316 6.27 1.12 21.14
C LYS A 316 6.28 0.79 19.66
N ILE A 317 5.57 -0.26 19.30
CA ILE A 317 5.27 -0.64 17.92
C ILE A 317 3.78 -0.50 17.74
N LYS A 318 3.37 0.19 16.69
CA LYS A 318 1.97 0.44 16.38
C LYS A 318 1.63 -0.15 15.03
N LEU A 319 0.50 -0.84 14.98
CA LEU A 319 -0.10 -1.35 13.76
C LEU A 319 -1.20 -0.42 13.28
N TRP A 320 -1.23 -0.15 11.99
CA TRP A 320 -2.11 0.80 11.34
C TRP A 320 -2.83 0.15 10.17
N ASP A 321 -4.15 0.33 10.09
CA ASP A 321 -4.91 0.08 8.87
C ASP A 321 -4.86 1.33 7.98
N LEU A 322 -4.33 1.21 6.77
CA LEU A 322 -4.25 2.29 5.80
C LEU A 322 -5.60 2.65 5.19
N ARG A 323 -6.59 1.75 5.27
CA ARG A 323 -7.96 2.01 4.84
C ARG A 323 -8.71 2.86 5.86
N LYS A 324 -8.47 2.61 7.14
CA LYS A 324 -9.10 3.28 8.29
C LYS A 324 -8.05 4.08 9.04
N LEU A 325 -7.75 5.26 8.51
CA LEU A 325 -6.68 6.14 8.97
C LEU A 325 -6.88 6.74 10.37
N ASP A 326 -8.06 6.55 10.96
CA ASP A 326 -8.48 7.25 12.17
C ASP A 326 -8.01 6.59 13.48
N SER A 327 -7.56 5.33 13.48
CA SER A 327 -7.17 4.62 14.72
C SER A 327 -6.02 3.63 14.56
N GLU A 328 -5.14 3.58 15.56
CA GLU A 328 -4.17 2.49 15.72
C GLU A 328 -4.91 1.19 16.07
N LEU A 329 -4.60 0.10 15.37
CA LEU A 329 -5.24 -1.21 15.60
C LEU A 329 -4.72 -1.85 16.89
N GLN A 330 -3.41 -1.81 17.07
CA GLN A 330 -2.74 -2.46 18.19
C GLN A 330 -1.47 -1.72 18.56
N ASN A 331 -1.19 -1.67 19.87
CA ASN A 331 0.03 -1.12 20.44
C ASN A 331 0.80 -2.24 21.16
N LEU A 332 2.00 -2.55 20.66
CA LEU A 332 2.87 -3.59 21.14
C LEU A 332 4.07 -3.00 21.88
N PRO A 333 4.35 -3.42 23.12
CA PRO A 333 5.49 -2.90 23.87
C PRO A 333 6.82 -3.45 23.35
N GLY A 334 7.81 -2.58 23.31
CA GLY A 334 9.22 -2.89 23.10
C GLY A 334 9.86 -2.13 21.94
N HIS A 335 11.18 -2.19 21.91
CA HIS A 335 12.01 -1.41 20.99
C HIS A 335 12.33 -2.21 19.73
N ALA A 336 12.17 -1.62 18.55
CA ALA A 336 12.56 -2.24 17.29
C ALA A 336 13.49 -1.29 16.53
N ASN A 337 14.64 -1.80 16.09
CA ASN A 337 15.52 -1.12 15.14
C ASN A 337 15.12 -1.43 13.69
N THR A 338 14.55 -2.60 13.47
CA THR A 338 14.18 -3.12 12.16
C THR A 338 12.84 -3.85 12.26
N LEU A 339 12.06 -3.77 11.19
CA LEU A 339 10.78 -4.46 11.02
C LEU A 339 10.69 -4.98 9.60
N ASP A 340 10.10 -6.16 9.43
CA ASP A 340 9.74 -6.71 8.13
C ASP A 340 8.52 -7.64 8.25
N PHE A 341 7.69 -7.70 7.21
CA PHE A 341 6.56 -8.62 7.14
C PHE A 341 6.87 -9.77 6.21
N SER A 342 6.46 -10.98 6.60
CA SER A 342 6.50 -12.15 5.73
C SER A 342 5.29 -12.17 4.78
N GLN A 343 5.34 -13.02 3.75
CA GLN A 343 4.25 -13.17 2.78
C GLN A 343 2.93 -13.60 3.43
N LYS A 344 2.99 -14.49 4.42
CA LYS A 344 1.85 -14.93 5.23
C LYS A 344 1.41 -13.94 6.31
N GLY A 345 2.14 -12.84 6.49
CA GLY A 345 1.79 -11.79 7.45
C GLY A 345 2.44 -11.93 8.82
N LEU A 346 3.47 -12.77 9.00
CA LEU A 346 4.28 -12.74 10.23
C LEU A 346 5.09 -11.44 10.27
N LEU A 347 5.20 -10.82 11.44
CA LEU A 347 5.98 -9.60 11.66
C LEU A 347 7.27 -9.91 12.42
N ALA A 348 8.41 -9.74 11.77
CA ALA A 348 9.71 -9.82 12.42
C ALA A 348 10.10 -8.46 12.98
N ARG A 349 10.62 -8.47 14.20
CA ARG A 349 11.19 -7.31 14.90
C ARG A 349 12.62 -7.63 15.33
N GLY A 350 13.56 -6.78 14.92
CA GLY A 350 14.92 -6.80 15.44
C GLY A 350 15.11 -5.82 16.61
N THR A 351 15.52 -6.34 17.77
CA THR A 351 15.85 -5.56 18.97
C THR A 351 17.30 -5.84 19.35
N GLY A 352 18.24 -4.92 19.10
CA GLY A 352 19.63 -5.07 19.55
C GLY A 352 20.23 -6.40 19.09
N SER A 353 20.33 -7.39 20.01
CA SER A 353 20.84 -8.75 19.76
C SER A 353 19.75 -9.84 19.72
N SER A 354 18.47 -9.50 19.78
CA SER A 354 17.36 -10.46 19.76
C SER A 354 16.39 -10.16 18.62
N VAL A 355 15.85 -11.20 18.01
CA VAL A 355 14.77 -11.14 17.03
C VAL A 355 13.50 -11.72 17.64
N GLN A 356 12.41 -10.98 17.55
CA GLN A 356 11.09 -11.44 17.95
C GLN A 356 10.19 -11.51 16.73
N VAL A 357 9.49 -12.63 16.58
CA VAL A 357 8.55 -12.86 15.50
C VAL A 357 7.17 -12.84 16.10
N LEU A 358 6.26 -12.09 15.49
CA LEU A 358 4.89 -11.90 15.93
C LEU A 358 3.96 -12.47 14.85
N GLY A 359 2.90 -13.15 15.25
CA GLY A 359 1.90 -13.70 14.35
C GLY A 359 0.48 -13.30 14.76
N ASP A 360 -0.41 -13.20 13.77
CA ASP A 360 -1.85 -13.08 13.99
C ASP A 360 -2.49 -14.46 13.83
N PHE A 361 -2.95 -15.03 14.95
CA PHE A 361 -3.61 -16.34 14.98
C PHE A 361 -5.14 -16.22 14.94
N SER A 362 -5.68 -15.01 15.10
CA SER A 362 -7.11 -14.78 15.26
C SER A 362 -7.78 -14.25 13.99
N GLY A 363 -7.01 -13.81 12.99
CA GLY A 363 -7.51 -13.09 11.81
C GLY A 363 -8.08 -11.71 12.12
N ALA A 364 -8.00 -11.29 13.39
CA ALA A 364 -8.46 -10.01 13.90
C ALA A 364 -7.35 -8.96 13.90
N GLN A 365 -6.19 -9.26 13.29
CA GLN A 365 -4.98 -8.42 13.28
C GLN A 365 -4.42 -8.19 14.69
N ASN A 366 -4.60 -9.19 15.58
CA ASN A 366 -4.06 -9.18 16.93
C ASN A 366 -2.76 -9.97 16.98
N TYR A 367 -1.64 -9.26 16.87
CA TYR A 367 -0.33 -9.86 16.84
C TYR A 367 0.10 -10.26 18.24
N SER A 368 0.49 -11.52 18.39
CA SER A 368 1.06 -12.08 19.60
C SER A 368 2.41 -12.73 19.29
N ARG A 369 3.17 -13.07 20.33
CA ARG A 369 4.52 -13.61 20.17
C ARG A 369 4.44 -15.02 19.58
N TYR A 370 5.08 -15.20 18.44
CA TYR A 370 5.22 -16.50 17.79
C TYR A 370 6.54 -17.16 18.20
N MET A 371 7.65 -16.46 17.98
CA MET A 371 8.99 -16.98 18.25
C MET A 371 9.89 -15.89 18.82
N ASN A 372 10.87 -16.30 19.63
CA ASN A 372 11.93 -15.42 20.09
C ASN A 372 13.28 -16.09 19.85
N HIS A 373 14.18 -15.38 19.19
CA HIS A 373 15.54 -15.83 18.95
C HIS A 373 16.52 -14.81 19.53
N SER A 374 17.45 -15.27 20.35
CA SER A 374 18.51 -14.44 20.92
C SER A 374 19.83 -14.81 20.29
N MET A 375 20.51 -13.84 19.68
CA MET A 375 21.88 -14.00 19.19
C MET A 375 22.88 -13.86 20.34
N VAL A 376 24.15 -14.12 20.01
CA VAL A 376 25.29 -13.89 20.91
C VAL A 376 25.32 -12.42 21.36
N LYS A 377 25.55 -12.22 22.66
CA LYS A 377 25.61 -10.88 23.28
C LYS A 377 26.70 -10.05 22.59
N GLY A 378 26.33 -8.87 22.12
CA GLY A 378 27.23 -7.93 21.42
C GLY A 378 26.95 -7.80 19.93
N TYR A 379 26.22 -8.74 19.32
CA TYR A 379 25.82 -8.64 17.91
C TYR A 379 24.70 -7.63 17.80
N GLN A 380 24.91 -6.56 17.01
CA GLN A 380 23.89 -5.56 16.75
C GLN A 380 23.21 -5.85 15.42
N ILE A 381 21.91 -6.13 15.46
CA ILE A 381 21.09 -6.37 14.27
C ILE A 381 20.89 -5.04 13.53
N GLY A 382 21.28 -5.03 12.25
CA GLY A 382 21.19 -3.90 11.33
C GLY A 382 19.98 -3.96 10.40
N LYS A 383 19.68 -5.12 9.79
CA LYS A 383 18.53 -5.35 8.90
C LYS A 383 17.99 -6.76 9.09
N VAL A 384 16.68 -6.92 8.96
CA VAL A 384 15.99 -8.21 9.04
C VAL A 384 15.11 -8.29 7.79
N LEU A 385 15.13 -9.43 7.09
CA LEU A 385 14.36 -9.65 5.87
C LEU A 385 13.84 -11.08 5.82
N PHE A 386 12.55 -11.27 5.53
CA PHE A 386 12.03 -12.59 5.20
C PHE A 386 12.46 -13.01 3.80
N ARG A 387 12.83 -14.28 3.65
CA ARG A 387 13.08 -14.86 2.33
C ARG A 387 11.73 -15.14 1.65
N PRO A 388 11.50 -14.66 0.42
CA PRO A 388 10.29 -15.00 -0.32
C PRO A 388 10.19 -16.51 -0.59
N TYR A 389 8.98 -17.07 -0.44
CA TYR A 389 8.59 -18.46 -0.72
C TYR A 389 9.24 -19.56 0.14
N GLU A 390 10.06 -19.19 1.13
CA GLU A 390 10.67 -20.14 2.05
C GLU A 390 10.46 -19.71 3.52
N ASP A 391 10.52 -20.69 4.42
CA ASP A 391 10.32 -20.51 5.86
C ASP A 391 11.61 -20.04 6.56
N VAL A 392 12.22 -18.98 6.01
CA VAL A 392 13.55 -18.49 6.40
C VAL A 392 13.53 -16.98 6.66
N LEU A 393 14.22 -16.56 7.72
CA LEU A 393 14.50 -15.17 8.02
C LEU A 393 15.99 -14.90 8.04
N ALA A 394 16.41 -13.94 7.21
CA ALA A 394 17.77 -13.45 7.20
C ALA A 394 17.94 -12.25 8.14
N ILE A 395 19.03 -12.27 8.88
CA ILE A 395 19.39 -11.28 9.90
C ILE A 395 20.78 -10.76 9.57
N GLY A 396 20.87 -9.50 9.16
CA GLY A 396 22.15 -8.80 9.01
C GLY A 396 22.55 -8.18 10.33
N HIS A 397 23.73 -8.53 10.86
CA HIS A 397 24.27 -7.99 12.10
C HIS A 397 25.67 -7.37 11.91
N SER A 398 26.21 -6.81 12.98
CA SER A 398 27.53 -6.16 13.03
C SER A 398 28.69 -7.07 12.63
N MET A 399 28.56 -8.36 12.88
CA MET A 399 29.59 -9.38 12.64
C MET A 399 29.32 -10.27 11.43
N GLY A 400 28.38 -9.93 10.54
CA GLY A 400 28.04 -10.79 9.40
C GLY A 400 26.53 -10.90 9.21
N TRP A 401 26.07 -12.07 8.80
CA TRP A 401 24.66 -12.35 8.66
C TRP A 401 24.33 -13.80 8.99
N SER A 402 23.14 -14.00 9.55
CA SER A 402 22.60 -15.29 9.94
C SER A 402 21.28 -15.54 9.24
N SER A 403 20.97 -16.82 9.05
CA SER A 403 19.73 -17.31 8.49
C SER A 403 19.10 -18.23 9.52
N ILE A 404 17.86 -17.94 9.92
CA ILE A 404 17.11 -18.72 10.91
C ILE A 404 15.82 -19.27 10.29
N LEU A 405 15.33 -20.37 10.84
CA LEU A 405 14.09 -21.01 10.39
C LEU A 405 12.90 -20.43 11.14
N ILE A 406 11.88 -20.06 10.38
CA ILE A 406 10.59 -19.61 10.91
C ILE A 406 9.51 -20.37 10.16
N PRO A 407 9.04 -21.49 10.72
CA PRO A 407 7.92 -22.23 10.13
C PRO A 407 6.73 -21.31 9.92
N GLY A 408 6.12 -21.34 8.74
CA GLY A 408 4.96 -20.53 8.41
C GLY A 408 5.23 -19.08 8.03
N SER A 409 6.47 -18.71 7.67
CA SER A 409 6.74 -17.37 7.14
C SER A 409 6.54 -17.25 5.62
N GLY A 410 6.88 -18.27 4.85
CA GLY A 410 6.83 -18.27 3.39
C GLY A 410 5.48 -18.71 2.83
N GLU A 411 5.11 -18.17 1.67
CA GLU A 411 4.04 -18.74 0.85
C GLU A 411 4.56 -20.02 0.16
N PRO A 412 4.03 -21.21 0.48
CA PRO A 412 4.55 -22.46 -0.08
C PRO A 412 4.22 -22.59 -1.57
N ASN A 413 3.11 -22.01 -2.00
CA ASN A 413 2.63 -22.08 -3.36
C ASN A 413 2.90 -20.75 -4.05
N PHE A 414 3.98 -20.70 -4.84
CA PHE A 414 4.32 -19.55 -5.65
C PHE A 414 3.65 -19.59 -7.02
N ASP A 415 3.30 -18.41 -7.54
CA ASP A 415 2.88 -18.29 -8.94
C ASP A 415 4.10 -18.22 -9.84
N SER A 416 4.30 -19.25 -10.66
CA SER A 416 5.42 -19.36 -11.59
C SER A 416 5.48 -18.21 -12.60
N TRP A 417 4.35 -17.58 -12.93
CA TRP A 417 4.31 -16.43 -13.84
C TRP A 417 4.81 -15.15 -13.17
N VAL A 418 4.55 -14.97 -11.87
CA VAL A 418 4.95 -13.76 -11.13
C VAL A 418 6.40 -13.87 -10.66
N ALA A 419 6.73 -14.93 -9.93
CA ALA A 419 8.10 -15.19 -9.51
C ALA A 419 8.33 -16.68 -9.31
N ASN A 420 9.23 -17.23 -10.12
CA ASN A 420 9.64 -18.62 -10.06
C ASN A 420 11.03 -18.72 -9.39
N PRO A 421 11.15 -19.34 -8.20
CA PRO A 421 12.44 -19.64 -7.58
C PRO A 421 13.35 -20.54 -8.45
N PHE A 422 12.79 -21.28 -9.39
CA PHE A 422 13.49 -22.24 -10.24
C PHE A 422 13.58 -21.80 -11.70
N GLU A 423 13.56 -20.49 -11.95
CA GLU A 423 13.61 -19.97 -13.31
C GLU A 423 14.88 -20.40 -14.07
N THR A 424 14.67 -20.78 -15.33
CA THR A 424 15.74 -21.00 -16.31
C THR A 424 16.18 -19.69 -16.93
N SER A 425 17.35 -19.65 -17.58
CA SER A 425 17.81 -18.42 -18.25
C SER A 425 16.84 -17.93 -19.33
N LYS A 426 16.16 -18.85 -20.05
CA LYS A 426 15.18 -18.50 -21.09
C LYS A 426 13.91 -17.89 -20.48
N GLN A 427 13.37 -18.54 -19.46
CA GLN A 427 12.20 -18.03 -18.74
C GLN A 427 12.47 -16.66 -18.13
N ARG A 428 13.66 -16.46 -17.57
CA ARG A 428 14.08 -15.17 -17.02
C ARG A 428 14.13 -14.07 -18.10
N SER A 429 14.70 -14.34 -19.27
CA SER A 429 14.74 -13.36 -20.36
C SER A 429 13.34 -13.03 -20.89
N GLU A 430 12.47 -14.04 -21.05
CA GLU A 430 11.08 -13.82 -21.48
C GLU A 430 10.29 -13.03 -20.45
N LYS A 431 10.48 -13.35 -19.16
CA LYS A 431 9.87 -12.64 -18.04
C LYS A 431 10.35 -11.19 -17.97
N GLU A 432 11.63 -10.92 -18.19
CA GLU A 432 12.18 -9.56 -18.21
C GLU A 432 11.54 -8.74 -19.33
N VAL A 433 11.50 -9.27 -20.55
CA VAL A 433 10.85 -8.62 -21.69
C VAL A 433 9.37 -8.38 -21.42
N ARG A 434 8.67 -9.38 -20.88
CA ARG A 434 7.26 -9.23 -20.51
C ARG A 434 7.06 -8.17 -19.43
N SER A 435 7.86 -8.18 -18.37
CA SER A 435 7.76 -7.22 -17.29
C SER A 435 8.04 -5.79 -17.78
N LEU A 436 8.88 -5.63 -18.80
CA LEU A 436 9.13 -4.35 -19.46
C LEU A 436 7.92 -3.88 -20.29
N LEU A 437 7.26 -4.80 -21.00
CA LEU A 437 6.05 -4.51 -21.78
C LEU A 437 4.85 -4.19 -20.87
N ASP A 438 4.72 -4.91 -19.76
CA ASP A 438 3.68 -4.74 -18.74
C ASP A 438 4.00 -3.61 -17.74
N LYS A 439 5.08 -2.84 -17.98
CA LYS A 439 5.54 -1.76 -17.09
C LYS A 439 4.43 -0.72 -16.89
N LEU A 440 4.10 -0.46 -15.63
CA LEU A 440 3.09 0.52 -15.27
C LEU A 440 3.69 1.94 -15.21
N PRO A 441 3.04 2.96 -15.79
CA PRO A 441 3.54 4.33 -15.73
C PRO A 441 3.50 4.89 -14.30
N PRO A 442 4.42 5.81 -13.93
CA PRO A 442 4.53 6.36 -12.57
C PRO A 442 3.23 7.03 -12.07
N GLU A 443 2.44 7.56 -12.99
CA GLU A 443 1.16 8.24 -12.73
C GLU A 443 0.09 7.33 -12.12
N THR A 444 0.21 6.01 -12.30
CA THR A 444 -0.74 5.02 -11.78
C THR A 444 -0.60 4.78 -10.28
N ILE A 445 0.46 5.29 -9.64
CA ILE A 445 0.69 5.12 -8.20
C ILE A 445 -0.30 5.98 -7.40
N MET A 446 -1.17 5.31 -6.65
CA MET A 446 -2.22 5.91 -5.82
C MET A 446 -2.35 5.13 -4.50
N LEU A 447 -3.05 5.69 -3.50
CA LEU A 447 -3.28 4.97 -2.25
C LEU A 447 -4.10 3.68 -2.46
N ASP A 448 -5.14 3.78 -3.29
CA ASP A 448 -5.99 2.66 -3.72
C ASP A 448 -5.84 2.42 -5.24
N PRO A 449 -5.19 1.32 -5.67
CA PRO A 449 -5.02 0.99 -7.08
C PRO A 449 -6.34 0.70 -7.81
N THR A 450 -7.36 0.21 -7.08
CA THR A 450 -8.67 -0.16 -7.65
C THR A 450 -9.48 1.03 -8.16
N LYS A 451 -9.07 2.26 -7.84
CA LYS A 451 -9.72 3.48 -8.34
C LYS A 451 -9.40 3.76 -9.81
N ILE A 452 -8.40 3.10 -10.39
CA ILE A 452 -8.09 3.22 -11.82
C ILE A 452 -9.26 2.66 -12.64
N GLY A 453 -9.84 3.49 -13.50
CA GLY A 453 -11.05 3.14 -14.28
C GLY A 453 -12.36 3.58 -13.65
N THR A 454 -12.35 4.13 -12.43
CA THR A 454 -13.54 4.76 -11.84
C THR A 454 -13.82 6.13 -12.46
N LEU A 455 -15.09 6.52 -12.50
CA LEU A 455 -15.48 7.84 -12.96
C LEU A 455 -15.08 8.88 -11.91
N ARG A 456 -14.52 10.00 -12.37
CA ARG A 456 -14.31 11.15 -11.49
C ARG A 456 -15.68 11.58 -10.97
N PRO A 457 -15.84 11.83 -9.66
CA PRO A 457 -17.07 12.44 -9.17
C PRO A 457 -17.27 13.73 -9.96
N ALA A 458 -18.50 13.97 -10.42
CA ALA A 458 -18.82 15.19 -11.14
C ALA A 458 -18.40 16.38 -10.27
N LYS A 459 -17.37 17.12 -10.68
CA LYS A 459 -17.07 18.40 -10.06
C LYS A 459 -18.35 19.22 -10.19
N LYS A 460 -18.88 19.77 -9.08
CA LYS A 460 -19.90 20.81 -9.16
C LYS A 460 -19.42 21.82 -10.20
N LYS A 461 -20.18 22.01 -11.29
CA LYS A 461 -19.80 22.91 -12.36
C LYS A 461 -19.53 24.28 -11.71
N GLU A 462 -18.31 24.81 -11.86
CA GLU A 462 -17.94 26.12 -11.30
C GLU A 462 -18.77 27.27 -11.87
N LYS A 463 -19.55 27.01 -12.92
CA LYS A 463 -20.58 27.91 -13.40
C LYS A 463 -21.89 27.15 -13.54
N PRO A 464 -22.85 27.34 -12.61
CA PRO A 464 -24.22 26.90 -12.83
C PRO A 464 -24.74 27.51 -14.14
N THR A 465 -25.44 26.69 -14.90
CA THR A 465 -26.20 27.13 -16.07
C THR A 465 -27.24 28.19 -15.65
N LYS A 466 -27.75 28.99 -16.58
CA LYS A 466 -28.66 30.10 -16.27
C LYS A 466 -29.89 29.66 -15.47
N GLN A 467 -30.41 28.47 -15.79
CA GLN A 467 -31.53 27.83 -15.08
C GLN A 467 -31.17 27.43 -13.65
N GLU A 468 -30.00 26.79 -13.45
CA GLU A 468 -29.51 26.44 -12.11
C GLU A 468 -29.28 27.69 -11.22
N ARG A 469 -28.92 28.85 -11.80
CA ARG A 469 -28.81 30.13 -11.06
C ARG A 469 -30.17 30.70 -10.64
N GLU A 470 -31.17 30.57 -11.50
CA GLU A 470 -32.55 31.01 -11.22
C GLU A 470 -33.15 30.13 -10.12
N ASP A 471 -32.95 28.81 -10.20
CA ASP A 471 -33.36 27.85 -9.17
C ASP A 471 -32.63 28.07 -7.84
N GLU A 472 -31.32 28.38 -7.85
CA GLU A 472 -30.55 28.74 -6.66
C GLU A 472 -31.03 30.06 -6.02
N MET A 473 -31.43 31.04 -6.84
CA MET A 473 -32.02 32.30 -6.36
C MET A 473 -33.38 32.08 -5.71
N GLU A 474 -34.23 31.25 -6.32
CA GLU A 474 -35.53 30.87 -5.76
C GLU A 474 -35.39 30.04 -4.46
N ALA A 475 -34.47 29.08 -4.43
CA ALA A 475 -34.16 28.30 -3.22
C ALA A 475 -33.54 29.16 -2.10
N ALA A 476 -32.72 30.17 -2.43
CA ALA A 476 -32.20 31.14 -1.46
C ALA A 476 -33.31 32.05 -0.89
N ILE A 477 -34.30 32.40 -1.71
CA ILE A 477 -35.48 33.15 -1.27
C ILE A 477 -36.35 32.29 -0.36
N GLU A 478 -36.55 31.02 -0.70
CA GLU A 478 -37.38 30.09 0.08
C GLU A 478 -36.72 29.70 1.41
N SER A 479 -35.40 29.44 1.43
CA SER A 479 -34.66 29.22 2.67
C SER A 479 -34.61 30.46 3.58
N ALA A 480 -34.52 31.67 3.02
CA ALA A 480 -34.63 32.91 3.79
C ALA A 480 -36.05 33.15 4.32
N LYS A 481 -37.07 32.61 3.64
CA LYS A 481 -38.43 32.56 4.15
C LYS A 481 -38.51 31.55 5.30
N ASP A 482 -37.96 30.35 5.20
CA ASP A 482 -38.18 29.27 6.18
C ASP A 482 -37.25 29.30 7.40
N MET A 483 -36.47 30.38 7.63
CA MET A 483 -35.64 30.50 8.82
C MET A 483 -36.46 30.63 10.11
N ASP A 484 -36.46 29.57 10.93
CA ASP A 484 -37.06 29.55 12.25
C ASP A 484 -36.25 30.37 13.29
N PHE A 485 -36.89 31.40 13.85
CA PHE A 485 -36.29 32.26 14.87
C PHE A 485 -36.51 31.70 16.29
N LYS A 486 -35.43 31.33 16.99
CA LYS A 486 -35.46 30.88 18.40
C LYS A 486 -36.21 31.86 19.31
N ARG A 487 -37.15 31.36 20.13
CA ARG A 487 -37.92 32.15 21.10
C ARG A 487 -36.98 32.70 22.19
N LYS A 488 -36.73 34.02 22.20
CA LYS A 488 -36.08 34.73 23.32
C LYS A 488 -37.08 35.66 24.02
N THR A 489 -36.88 35.88 25.32
CA THR A 489 -37.82 36.49 26.29
C THR A 489 -38.17 37.97 26.02
N LYS A 490 -39.26 38.42 26.70
CA LYS A 490 -40.11 39.61 26.47
C LYS A 490 -39.41 40.86 25.89
N GLY A 491 -39.99 41.39 24.80
CA GLY A 491 -39.63 42.68 24.17
C GLY A 491 -38.98 42.58 22.78
N ARG A 492 -38.19 41.54 22.51
CA ARG A 492 -37.56 41.29 21.20
C ARG A 492 -38.43 40.51 20.20
N ASN A 493 -39.59 40.01 20.64
CA ASN A 493 -40.44 39.07 19.91
C ASN A 493 -41.72 39.71 19.32
N LYS A 494 -41.76 41.02 19.06
CA LYS A 494 -42.91 41.63 18.35
C LYS A 494 -43.00 41.05 16.92
N PRO A 495 -44.18 40.57 16.47
CA PRO A 495 -44.36 39.97 15.14
C PRO A 495 -43.87 40.89 14.01
N SER A 496 -44.11 42.20 14.13
CA SER A 496 -43.67 43.21 13.17
C SER A 496 -42.15 43.29 13.00
N LYS A 497 -41.37 43.11 14.08
CA LYS A 497 -39.90 43.09 14.02
C LYS A 497 -39.35 41.80 13.40
N LYS A 498 -40.08 40.67 13.50
CA LYS A 498 -39.71 39.41 12.81
C LYS A 498 -39.95 39.52 11.31
N VAL A 499 -41.09 40.07 10.91
CA VAL A 499 -41.45 40.29 9.50
C VAL A 499 -40.45 41.24 8.84
N LYS A 500 -40.10 42.36 9.50
CA LYS A 500 -39.11 43.31 8.99
C LYS A 500 -37.72 42.67 8.81
N LYS A 501 -37.29 41.82 9.74
CA LYS A 501 -36.01 41.07 9.62
C LYS A 501 -36.04 40.02 8.51
N ARG A 502 -37.15 39.29 8.32
CA ARG A 502 -37.33 38.33 7.22
C ARG A 502 -37.27 39.06 5.87
N GLN A 503 -37.94 40.21 5.75
CA GLN A 503 -37.89 41.06 4.56
C GLN A 503 -36.47 41.62 4.29
N GLU A 504 -35.75 42.09 5.31
CA GLU A 504 -34.36 42.54 5.17
C GLU A 504 -33.41 41.41 4.75
N LEU A 505 -33.60 40.19 5.26
CA LEU A 505 -32.82 39.01 4.87
C LEU A 505 -33.12 38.59 3.42
N VAL A 506 -34.39 38.59 3.01
CA VAL A 506 -34.79 38.35 1.61
C VAL A 506 -34.22 39.42 0.69
N ALA A 507 -34.28 40.70 1.07
CA ALA A 507 -33.67 41.79 0.29
C ALA A 507 -32.15 41.64 0.20
N LYS A 508 -31.49 41.26 1.30
CA LYS A 508 -30.04 41.01 1.34
C LYS A 508 -29.65 39.78 0.52
N ALA A 509 -30.48 38.74 0.47
CA ALA A 509 -30.30 37.57 -0.37
C ALA A 509 -30.48 37.88 -1.87
N LYS A 510 -31.34 38.85 -2.23
CA LYS A 510 -31.56 39.30 -3.62
C LYS A 510 -30.48 40.26 -4.15
N ARG A 511 -29.83 41.04 -3.27
CA ARG A 511 -28.80 42.06 -3.64
C ARG A 511 -27.63 41.54 -4.50
N PRO A 512 -27.04 40.34 -4.25
CA PRO A 512 -25.95 39.81 -5.05
C PRO A 512 -26.37 39.48 -6.49
N PHE A 513 -27.59 38.97 -6.67
CA PHE A 513 -28.14 38.58 -7.98
C PHE A 513 -28.52 39.81 -8.81
N LEU A 514 -29.15 40.83 -8.19
CA LEU A 514 -29.41 42.11 -8.84
C LEU A 514 -28.12 42.81 -9.31
N GLY A 515 -27.07 42.80 -8.48
CA GLY A 515 -25.77 43.40 -8.82
C GLY A 515 -24.96 42.62 -9.86
N GLN A 516 -25.25 41.33 -10.07
CA GLN A 516 -24.65 40.54 -11.15
C GLN A 516 -25.43 40.71 -12.46
N ASN A 517 -26.76 40.77 -12.41
CA ASN A 517 -27.60 41.05 -13.58
C ASN A 517 -27.30 42.43 -14.16
N THR A 518 -27.15 43.47 -13.33
CA THR A 518 -26.79 44.82 -13.81
C THR A 518 -25.39 44.87 -14.42
N LYS A 519 -24.42 44.13 -13.87
CA LYS A 519 -23.06 44.03 -14.44
C LYS A 519 -23.03 43.23 -15.74
N GLU A 520 -23.79 42.15 -15.85
CA GLU A 520 -23.93 41.38 -17.09
C GLU A 520 -24.66 42.21 -18.17
N GLU A 521 -25.70 42.97 -17.81
CA GLU A 521 -26.36 43.92 -18.69
C GLU A 521 -25.45 45.08 -19.14
N GLU A 522 -24.66 45.67 -18.24
CA GLU A 522 -23.66 46.69 -18.57
C GLU A 522 -22.55 46.15 -19.49
N LEU A 523 -22.11 44.90 -19.28
CA LEU A 523 -21.13 44.24 -20.15
C LEU A 523 -21.70 43.91 -21.53
N LEU A 524 -22.97 43.52 -21.61
CA LEU A 524 -23.69 43.31 -22.87
C LEU A 524 -23.96 44.64 -23.59
N ALA A 525 -24.30 45.71 -22.87
CA ALA A 525 -24.46 47.06 -23.40
C ALA A 525 -23.14 47.62 -23.91
N ARG A 526 -22.02 47.44 -23.17
CA ARG A 526 -20.67 47.81 -23.62
C ARG A 526 -20.20 47.00 -24.82
N LYS A 527 -20.58 45.72 -24.93
CA LYS A 527 -20.30 44.90 -26.12
C LYS A 527 -21.12 45.35 -27.33
N LYS A 528 -22.39 45.73 -27.14
CA LYS A 528 -23.24 46.31 -28.19
C LYS A 528 -22.75 47.69 -28.66
N GLN A 529 -22.30 48.53 -27.73
CA GLN A 529 -21.71 49.85 -28.03
C GLN A 529 -20.36 49.77 -28.76
N LYS A 530 -19.57 48.70 -28.58
CA LYS A 530 -18.30 48.53 -29.32
C LYS A 530 -18.48 48.21 -30.82
N THR A 531 -19.70 47.90 -31.26
CA THR A 531 -20.02 47.60 -32.67
C THR A 531 -20.75 48.72 -33.39
N SER A 532 -21.00 49.86 -32.74
CA SER A 532 -21.64 51.02 -33.37
C SER A 532 -21.22 52.33 -32.69
N GLU A 533 -20.43 53.10 -33.43
CA GLU A 533 -20.30 54.57 -33.38
C GLU A 533 -19.46 55.23 -32.27
N GLU A 534 -18.66 56.21 -32.73
CA GLU A 534 -17.94 57.20 -31.94
C GLU A 534 -18.95 58.00 -31.10
N VAL A 535 -18.78 57.98 -29.78
CA VAL A 535 -19.63 58.75 -28.87
C VAL A 535 -19.18 60.21 -28.88
N GLU A 536 -19.83 61.05 -29.68
CA GLU A 536 -19.75 62.51 -29.50
C GLU A 536 -20.43 62.92 -28.19
N LEU A 537 -19.71 63.64 -27.34
CA LEU A 537 -20.25 64.20 -26.10
C LEU A 537 -21.26 65.32 -26.43
N PRO A 538 -22.41 65.40 -25.72
CA PRO A 538 -23.37 66.48 -25.90
C PRO A 538 -22.73 67.85 -25.61
N VAL A 539 -23.16 68.89 -26.35
CA VAL A 539 -22.56 70.23 -26.40
C VAL A 539 -22.31 70.85 -25.01
N SER A 540 -23.16 70.55 -24.03
CA SER A 540 -23.04 71.04 -22.64
C SER A 540 -21.86 70.45 -21.85
N LEU A 541 -21.34 69.28 -22.26
CA LEU A 541 -20.21 68.58 -21.62
C LEU A 541 -18.88 68.75 -22.37
N GLN A 542 -18.91 69.31 -23.58
CA GLN A 542 -17.69 69.59 -24.36
C GLN A 542 -16.75 70.59 -23.66
N ARG A 543 -17.27 71.47 -22.79
CA ARG A 543 -16.46 72.40 -21.97
C ARG A 543 -15.59 71.72 -20.91
N PHE A 544 -15.86 70.47 -20.58
CA PHE A 544 -15.09 69.67 -19.61
C PHE A 544 -14.11 68.71 -20.30
N ALA A 545 -14.12 68.64 -21.63
CA ALA A 545 -13.14 67.88 -22.37
C ALA A 545 -11.78 68.60 -22.32
N LYS A 546 -10.80 68.02 -21.64
CA LYS A 546 -9.40 68.49 -21.71
C LYS A 546 -8.95 68.40 -23.17
N LYS A 547 -8.61 69.55 -23.78
CA LYS A 547 -7.89 69.58 -25.05
C LYS A 547 -6.61 68.76 -24.87
N LYS A 548 -6.45 67.67 -25.64
CA LYS A 548 -5.14 67.02 -25.80
C LYS A 548 -4.22 68.06 -26.44
N ALA A 549 -3.13 68.40 -25.74
CA ALA A 549 -2.07 69.21 -26.32
C ALA A 549 -1.46 68.44 -27.49
N ALA A 550 -1.27 69.12 -28.63
CA ALA A 550 -0.53 68.60 -29.75
C ALA A 550 0.96 68.71 -29.45
N THR A 551 1.61 67.57 -29.28
CA THR A 551 3.05 67.32 -29.50
C THR A 551 3.19 65.89 -29.94
#